data_AF-A0A639WKY3-F1
#
_entry.id   AF-A0A639WKY3-F1
#
_cell.length_a   1.000
_cell.length_b   1.000
_cell.length_c   1.000
_cell.angle_alpha   90.00
_cell.angle_beta   90.00
_cell.angle_gamma   90.00
#
_symmetry.space_group_name_H-M   'P 1'
#
loop_
_entity.id
_entity.type
_entity.pdbx_description
1 polymer ?
#
loop_
_entity_poly.entity_id
_entity_poly.type
_entity_poly.pdbx_seq_one_letter_code
_entity_poly.pdbx_strand_id
1 'polypeptide(L)'
;MDNYLRRSSRPAVFTVSLISFLITTPAQAFPVNVTSSVPVTTQIVPQLSTANGTLTEIATTQHQVGAAINANGDKISSVIEQAEQSRATQDSFARQSERLEQSRRSFAVPETICTESTSGSAARVSSQARATQSSYSRGGGVSNKTIKRALTDATPAPEQVQYQSAAIHGQWCDETDYAAYGGTDLCPSVSQYPGGDKQLASLLDGAGKPGKTPDLTFTQTQIDAAVAYTLNTTAPAAGRQLGKGEVKTASGKQYAGMMTQYEGLMDAAREPQMAMIAASTPNKATRDALKDALKVPSAQSYFDDTASEQARSSEELSQREFESFEVGRRYANTAYLSDLQQMEGDNLIREQIRVQNLGNWLALASKRELEKNNILTGQVLALLATEHYRPQLAAKMEQVKAGNAR
;
A
#
# COMPACT_ATOMS: atom_id res chain seq x y z
N MET A 1 -58.62 -47.86 -77.56
CA MET A 1 -57.20 -48.16 -77.29
C MET A 1 -56.95 -47.77 -75.85
N ASP A 2 -57.50 -48.48 -74.87
CA ASP A 2 -57.15 -49.82 -74.34
C ASP A 2 -56.75 -49.55 -72.88
N ASN A 3 -57.14 -50.28 -71.83
CA ASN A 3 -58.13 -51.32 -71.58
C ASN A 3 -58.15 -51.46 -70.03
N TYR A 4 -59.33 -51.72 -69.44
CA TYR A 4 -59.59 -52.75 -68.40
C TYR A 4 -58.55 -52.99 -67.26
N LEU A 5 -58.82 -52.89 -65.94
CA LEU A 5 -59.63 -53.77 -65.05
C LEU A 5 -59.44 -53.31 -63.58
N ARG A 6 -60.50 -53.14 -62.76
CA ARG A 6 -61.05 -54.06 -61.73
C ARG A 6 -60.10 -54.56 -60.59
N ARG A 7 -60.47 -54.11 -59.37
CA ARG A 7 -60.88 -54.89 -58.15
C ARG A 7 -59.82 -55.65 -57.30
N SER A 8 -59.91 -55.38 -55.97
CA SER A 8 -59.67 -56.29 -54.80
C SER A 8 -58.20 -56.69 -54.54
N SER A 9 -57.61 -56.76 -53.34
CA SER A 9 -58.07 -57.13 -51.99
C SER A 9 -57.02 -56.71 -50.92
N ARG A 10 -57.46 -56.61 -49.67
CA ARG A 10 -56.80 -56.36 -48.35
C ARG A 10 -55.51 -57.19 -48.05
N PRO A 11 -54.90 -57.09 -46.83
CA PRO A 11 -54.30 -55.97 -46.08
C PRO A 11 -52.89 -56.35 -45.53
N ALA A 12 -52.42 -55.66 -44.47
CA ALA A 12 -51.29 -55.97 -43.56
C ALA A 12 -49.93 -55.42 -44.02
N VAL A 13 -49.04 -54.87 -43.18
CA VAL A 13 -48.90 -54.70 -41.73
C VAL A 13 -47.71 -53.72 -41.53
N PHE A 14 -47.68 -52.99 -40.41
CA PHE A 14 -46.55 -52.36 -39.67
C PHE A 14 -45.18 -52.16 -40.38
N THR A 15 -44.44 -51.05 -40.24
CA THR A 15 -43.91 -50.49 -38.98
C THR A 15 -43.20 -49.15 -39.25
N VAL A 16 -43.38 -48.20 -38.33
CA VAL A 16 -42.36 -47.38 -37.62
C VAL A 16 -41.48 -46.38 -38.39
N SER A 17 -41.38 -45.21 -37.72
CA SER A 17 -40.38 -44.12 -37.81
C SER A 17 -40.71 -42.97 -38.76
N LEU A 18 -41.20 -41.88 -38.17
CA LEU A 18 -41.23 -40.55 -38.76
C LEU A 18 -40.61 -39.55 -37.77
N ILE A 19 -39.40 -39.12 -38.10
CA ILE A 19 -38.83 -37.84 -37.68
C ILE A 19 -39.09 -36.84 -38.82
N SER A 20 -39.50 -35.64 -38.42
CA SER A 20 -39.59 -34.38 -39.20
C SER A 20 -40.76 -34.23 -40.17
N PHE A 21 -41.69 -33.31 -39.86
CA PHE A 21 -41.64 -31.95 -40.41
C PHE A 21 -42.68 -31.02 -39.75
N LEU A 22 -42.33 -29.74 -39.76
CA LEU A 22 -43.03 -28.60 -39.20
C LEU A 22 -44.53 -28.53 -39.53
N ILE A 23 -45.34 -28.20 -38.53
CA ILE A 23 -46.60 -27.48 -38.70
C ILE A 23 -46.56 -26.25 -37.78
N THR A 24 -46.49 -25.09 -38.41
CA THR A 24 -46.67 -23.79 -37.79
C THR A 24 -48.15 -23.60 -37.40
N THR A 25 -48.40 -23.36 -36.13
CA THR A 25 -49.70 -22.88 -35.62
C THR A 25 -49.47 -21.55 -34.90
N PRO A 26 -50.44 -20.62 -34.94
CA PRO A 26 -50.23 -19.23 -34.56
C PRO A 26 -49.97 -19.12 -33.06
N ALA A 27 -48.82 -18.55 -32.70
CA ALA A 27 -48.50 -18.19 -31.33
C ALA A 27 -49.48 -17.10 -30.87
N GLN A 28 -50.51 -17.50 -30.15
CA GLN A 28 -51.19 -16.62 -29.19
C GLN A 28 -50.14 -16.28 -28.14
N ALA A 29 -49.55 -15.08 -28.24
CA ALA A 29 -48.69 -14.54 -27.21
C ALA A 29 -49.55 -14.24 -25.98
N PHE A 30 -49.71 -15.23 -25.11
CA PHE A 30 -49.95 -14.92 -23.72
C PHE A 30 -48.73 -14.13 -23.26
N PRO A 31 -48.88 -12.91 -22.71
CA PRO A 31 -47.79 -12.36 -21.96
C PRO A 31 -47.49 -13.38 -20.87
N VAL A 32 -46.34 -14.05 -20.97
CA VAL A 32 -45.69 -14.60 -19.79
C VAL A 32 -45.44 -13.36 -18.95
N ASN A 33 -46.36 -13.08 -18.04
CA ASN A 33 -46.02 -12.29 -16.88
C ASN A 33 -44.86 -13.07 -16.28
N VAL A 34 -43.64 -12.56 -16.49
CA VAL A 34 -42.47 -13.01 -15.75
C VAL A 34 -42.93 -12.86 -14.33
N THR A 35 -43.31 -13.96 -13.68
CA THR A 35 -43.74 -13.97 -12.29
C THR A 35 -42.64 -13.23 -11.60
N SER A 36 -42.91 -11.98 -11.22
CA SER A 36 -41.95 -11.06 -10.65
C SER A 36 -41.31 -11.88 -9.54
N SER A 37 -40.05 -12.26 -9.71
CA SER A 37 -39.43 -13.15 -8.75
C SER A 37 -39.41 -12.35 -7.48
N VAL A 38 -40.35 -12.65 -6.57
CA VAL A 38 -40.57 -11.88 -5.34
C VAL A 38 -39.23 -11.70 -4.62
N PRO A 39 -38.31 -12.69 -4.55
CA PRO A 39 -36.97 -12.48 -4.01
C PRO A 39 -36.12 -11.47 -4.81
N VAL A 40 -36.16 -11.48 -6.14
CA VAL A 40 -35.39 -10.53 -6.96
C VAL A 40 -35.90 -9.11 -6.73
N THR A 41 -37.20 -8.88 -6.74
CA THR A 41 -37.78 -7.52 -6.63
C THR A 41 -37.85 -7.02 -5.18
N THR A 42 -37.96 -7.91 -4.19
CA THR A 42 -38.08 -7.53 -2.76
C THR A 42 -36.80 -7.71 -1.95
N GLN A 43 -35.79 -8.44 -2.44
CA GLN A 43 -34.53 -8.67 -1.73
C GLN A 43 -33.32 -8.23 -2.54
N ILE A 44 -33.25 -8.54 -3.85
CA ILE A 44 -32.08 -8.23 -4.67
C ILE A 44 -32.08 -6.78 -5.17
N VAL A 45 -33.19 -6.29 -5.72
CA VAL A 45 -33.31 -4.91 -6.22
C VAL A 45 -33.17 -3.89 -5.09
N PRO A 46 -33.77 -4.08 -3.89
CA PRO A 46 -33.53 -3.20 -2.77
C PRO A 46 -32.08 -3.23 -2.32
N GLN A 47 -31.45 -4.41 -2.21
CA GLN A 47 -30.02 -4.51 -1.84
C GLN A 47 -29.08 -3.92 -2.90
N LEU A 48 -29.40 -4.02 -4.19
CA LEU A 48 -28.67 -3.34 -5.27
C LEU A 48 -28.88 -1.83 -5.24
N SER A 49 -30.09 -1.35 -4.91
CA SER A 49 -30.38 0.08 -4.74
C SER A 49 -29.70 0.66 -3.50
N THR A 50 -29.64 -0.11 -2.41
CA THR A 50 -28.86 0.21 -1.21
C THR A 50 -27.37 0.18 -1.52
N ALA A 51 -26.89 -0.81 -2.30
CA ALA A 51 -25.50 -0.84 -2.77
C ALA A 51 -25.16 0.37 -3.65
N ASN A 52 -26.06 0.83 -4.51
CA ASN A 52 -25.89 2.06 -5.31
C ASN A 52 -25.95 3.33 -4.45
N GLY A 53 -26.82 3.37 -3.44
CA GLY A 53 -26.87 4.44 -2.45
C GLY A 53 -25.60 4.50 -1.59
N THR A 54 -25.05 3.35 -1.22
CA THR A 54 -23.78 3.26 -0.47
C THR A 54 -22.58 3.56 -1.35
N LEU A 55 -22.61 3.23 -2.64
CA LEU A 55 -21.62 3.71 -3.61
C LEU A 55 -21.70 5.23 -3.76
N THR A 56 -22.88 5.82 -3.62
CA THR A 56 -23.06 7.27 -3.62
C THR A 56 -22.54 7.89 -2.32
N GLU A 57 -22.82 7.30 -1.15
CA GLU A 57 -22.25 7.74 0.14
C GLU A 57 -20.72 7.62 0.16
N ILE A 58 -20.18 6.48 -0.27
CA ILE A 58 -18.74 6.28 -0.48
C ILE A 58 -18.20 7.28 -1.50
N ALA A 59 -18.92 7.60 -2.57
CA ALA A 59 -18.53 8.63 -3.52
C ALA A 59 -18.54 10.03 -2.91
N THR A 60 -19.51 10.39 -2.04
CA THR A 60 -19.51 11.66 -1.29
C THR A 60 -18.38 11.74 -0.28
N THR A 61 -18.08 10.65 0.44
CA THR A 61 -16.95 10.58 1.36
C THR A 61 -15.63 10.61 0.58
N GLN A 62 -15.53 9.93 -0.56
CA GLN A 62 -14.45 10.08 -1.53
C GLN A 62 -14.40 11.50 -2.12
N HIS A 63 -15.51 12.23 -2.18
CA HIS A 63 -15.54 13.62 -2.64
C HIS A 63 -15.07 14.60 -1.57
N GLN A 64 -15.39 14.35 -0.29
CA GLN A 64 -14.93 15.17 0.85
C GLN A 64 -13.46 14.90 1.16
N VAL A 65 -13.06 13.62 1.17
CA VAL A 65 -11.66 13.19 1.23
C VAL A 65 -10.94 13.64 -0.04
N GLY A 66 -11.54 13.51 -1.22
CA GLY A 66 -11.04 14.02 -2.48
C GLY A 66 -10.90 15.54 -2.52
N ALA A 67 -11.76 16.30 -1.82
CA ALA A 67 -11.64 17.74 -1.69
C ALA A 67 -10.52 18.14 -0.72
N ALA A 68 -10.31 17.40 0.36
CA ALA A 68 -9.16 17.58 1.25
C ALA A 68 -7.84 17.14 0.59
N ILE A 69 -7.89 16.09 -0.23
CA ILE A 69 -6.79 15.60 -1.07
C ILE A 69 -6.51 16.58 -2.20
N ASN A 70 -7.51 17.17 -2.86
CA ASN A 70 -7.31 18.19 -3.87
C ASN A 70 -6.78 19.48 -3.23
N ALA A 71 -7.27 19.89 -2.06
CA ALA A 71 -6.72 21.08 -1.39
C ALA A 71 -5.23 20.91 -0.99
N ASN A 72 -4.81 19.71 -0.59
CA ASN A 72 -3.40 19.39 -0.32
C ASN A 72 -2.61 19.09 -1.60
N GLY A 73 -3.23 18.41 -2.57
CA GLY A 73 -2.69 18.04 -3.87
C GLY A 73 -2.47 19.25 -4.77
N ASP A 74 -3.34 20.26 -4.71
CA ASP A 74 -3.20 21.55 -5.38
C ASP A 74 -2.05 22.34 -4.75
N LYS A 75 -1.92 22.30 -3.42
CA LYS A 75 -0.76 22.89 -2.72
C LYS A 75 0.55 22.19 -3.11
N ILE A 76 0.54 20.88 -3.26
CA ILE A 76 1.73 20.09 -3.61
C ILE A 76 2.04 20.15 -5.11
N SER A 77 1.03 20.12 -5.98
CA SER A 77 1.17 20.39 -7.42
C SER A 77 1.71 21.79 -7.62
N SER A 78 1.26 22.78 -6.86
CA SER A 78 1.83 24.13 -6.93
C SER A 78 3.31 24.17 -6.52
N VAL A 79 3.75 23.34 -5.56
CA VAL A 79 5.16 23.26 -5.16
C VAL A 79 5.99 22.49 -6.20
N ILE A 80 5.45 21.41 -6.78
CA ILE A 80 6.10 20.64 -7.85
C ILE A 80 6.17 21.47 -9.13
N GLU A 81 5.10 22.17 -9.50
CA GLU A 81 5.05 23.12 -10.62
C GLU A 81 6.01 24.27 -10.39
N GLN A 82 6.10 24.83 -9.17
CA GLN A 82 7.13 25.83 -8.85
C GLN A 82 8.54 25.26 -8.96
N ALA A 83 8.78 24.02 -8.54
CA ALA A 83 10.09 23.37 -8.64
C ALA A 83 10.47 23.06 -10.10
N GLU A 84 9.54 22.57 -10.91
CA GLU A 84 9.73 22.31 -12.35
C GLU A 84 9.83 23.61 -13.15
N GLN A 85 9.05 24.64 -12.81
CA GLN A 85 9.16 25.96 -13.41
C GLN A 85 10.50 26.61 -13.07
N SER A 86 10.98 26.49 -11.82
CA SER A 86 12.33 26.91 -11.41
C SER A 86 13.41 26.18 -12.20
N ARG A 87 13.27 24.85 -12.41
CA ARG A 87 14.18 24.04 -13.24
C ARG A 87 14.18 24.49 -14.70
N ALA A 88 13.01 24.74 -15.29
CA ALA A 88 12.88 25.22 -16.67
C ALA A 88 13.51 26.61 -16.87
N THR A 89 13.35 27.53 -15.91
CA THR A 89 14.04 28.83 -15.95
C THR A 89 15.56 28.73 -15.81
N GLN A 90 16.08 27.74 -15.07
CA GLN A 90 17.52 27.50 -14.97
C GLN A 90 18.10 26.82 -16.21
N ASP A 91 17.38 25.86 -16.81
CA ASP A 91 17.78 25.21 -18.06
C ASP A 91 17.81 26.20 -19.24
N SER A 92 16.92 27.21 -19.21
CA SER A 92 16.91 28.32 -20.17
C SER A 92 18.13 29.24 -20.05
N PHE A 93 18.77 29.34 -18.88
CA PHE A 93 20.01 30.10 -18.68
C PHE A 93 21.27 29.29 -19.05
N ALA A 94 21.22 27.96 -18.92
CA ALA A 94 22.32 27.06 -19.25
C ALA A 94 22.53 26.87 -20.77
N ARG A 95 21.52 27.16 -21.60
CA ARG A 95 21.59 27.01 -23.07
C ARG A 95 22.20 28.21 -23.82
N GLN A 96 23.24 28.84 -23.27
CA GLN A 96 24.13 29.74 -24.04
C GLN A 96 25.42 29.00 -24.43
N SER A 97 25.22 28.07 -25.37
CA SER A 97 26.12 27.05 -25.89
C SER A 97 27.21 27.57 -26.84
N GLU A 98 27.95 28.64 -26.51
CA GLU A 98 29.00 29.18 -27.41
C GLU A 98 30.39 29.43 -26.79
N ARG A 99 30.64 28.99 -25.54
CA ARG A 99 32.00 28.97 -24.93
C ARG A 99 32.58 27.56 -24.75
N LEU A 100 32.08 26.60 -25.52
CA LEU A 100 32.25 25.15 -25.31
C LEU A 100 33.68 24.60 -25.42
N GLU A 101 34.64 25.29 -26.03
CA GLU A 101 36.03 24.79 -26.11
C GLU A 101 36.98 25.33 -25.05
N GLN A 102 36.79 26.56 -24.58
CA GLN A 102 37.58 27.13 -23.47
C GLN A 102 37.01 26.70 -22.10
N SER A 103 35.70 26.41 -22.04
CA SER A 103 34.94 25.93 -20.90
C SER A 103 35.26 24.47 -20.49
N ARG A 104 35.75 23.60 -21.40
CA ARG A 104 36.11 22.22 -21.03
C ARG A 104 37.21 22.12 -19.98
N ARG A 105 38.07 23.14 -19.86
CA ARG A 105 39.15 23.19 -18.85
C ARG A 105 38.76 23.95 -17.57
N SER A 106 37.79 24.86 -17.64
CA SER A 106 37.33 25.67 -16.50
C SER A 106 36.09 25.12 -15.79
N PHE A 107 35.41 24.14 -16.38
CA PHE A 107 34.17 23.53 -15.87
C PHE A 107 34.26 22.01 -15.73
N ALA A 108 35.48 21.45 -15.73
CA ALA A 108 35.67 20.12 -15.22
C ALA A 108 35.40 20.18 -13.70
N VAL A 109 34.18 19.84 -13.30
CA VAL A 109 33.95 19.46 -11.91
C VAL A 109 34.92 18.32 -11.64
N PRO A 110 35.77 18.40 -10.59
CA PRO A 110 36.57 17.25 -10.19
C PRO A 110 35.67 16.02 -10.17
N GLU A 111 36.11 14.91 -10.77
CA GLU A 111 35.34 13.65 -10.91
C GLU A 111 34.86 13.06 -9.57
N THR A 112 35.07 13.73 -8.45
CA THR A 112 34.73 13.31 -7.09
C THR A 112 33.63 14.14 -6.43
N ILE A 113 33.37 15.39 -6.85
CA ILE A 113 32.43 16.28 -6.13
C ILE A 113 30.99 16.16 -6.68
N CYS A 114 30.80 16.07 -7.99
CA CYS A 114 29.46 15.91 -8.61
C CYS A 114 29.21 14.52 -9.19
N THR A 115 30.03 13.52 -8.88
CA THR A 115 29.89 12.18 -9.47
C THR A 115 28.56 11.54 -9.08
N GLU A 116 27.85 11.04 -10.09
CA GLU A 116 26.54 10.41 -9.97
C GLU A 116 26.60 8.88 -9.75
N SER A 117 27.67 8.32 -9.18
CA SER A 117 27.88 6.86 -9.19
C SER A 117 26.75 6.04 -8.55
N THR A 118 25.90 6.68 -7.75
CA THR A 118 24.75 6.12 -7.04
C THR A 118 23.43 6.19 -7.82
N SER A 119 23.27 7.09 -8.79
CA SER A 119 21.98 7.30 -9.50
C SER A 119 21.54 6.06 -10.30
N GLY A 120 22.51 5.30 -10.82
CA GLY A 120 22.27 4.03 -11.53
C GLY A 120 21.65 2.92 -10.66
N SER A 121 21.80 2.99 -9.33
CA SER A 121 21.23 2.01 -8.40
C SER A 121 19.82 2.34 -7.95
N ALA A 122 19.36 3.59 -8.10
CA ALA A 122 18.06 4.04 -7.57
C ALA A 122 16.87 3.22 -8.09
N ALA A 123 16.84 2.89 -9.38
CA ALA A 123 15.80 2.06 -9.96
C ALA A 123 15.79 0.64 -9.36
N ARG A 124 16.97 0.08 -9.10
CA ARG A 124 17.12 -1.25 -8.49
C ARG A 124 16.70 -1.25 -7.02
N VAL A 125 17.08 -0.21 -6.29
CA VAL A 125 16.71 0.00 -4.88
C VAL A 125 15.18 0.09 -4.75
N SER A 126 14.54 0.92 -5.57
CA SER A 126 13.08 1.08 -5.59
C SER A 126 12.36 -0.22 -6.00
N SER A 127 12.85 -0.91 -7.02
CA SER A 127 12.31 -2.22 -7.44
C SER A 127 12.39 -3.26 -6.31
N GLN A 128 13.52 -3.34 -5.62
CA GLN A 128 13.71 -4.30 -4.53
C GLN A 128 12.85 -3.95 -3.31
N ALA A 129 12.67 -2.67 -2.96
CA ALA A 129 11.75 -2.27 -1.90
C ALA A 129 10.30 -2.69 -2.20
N ARG A 130 9.83 -2.48 -3.43
CA ARG A 130 8.50 -2.97 -3.88
C ARG A 130 8.39 -4.49 -3.85
N ALA A 131 9.44 -5.21 -4.22
CA ALA A 131 9.45 -6.67 -4.11
C ALA A 131 9.34 -7.11 -2.64
N THR A 132 10.07 -6.46 -1.73
CA THR A 132 10.00 -6.73 -0.29
C THR A 132 8.60 -6.45 0.28
N GLN A 133 7.95 -5.37 -0.14
CA GLN A 133 6.58 -5.03 0.26
C GLN A 133 5.61 -6.20 0.05
N SER A 134 5.66 -6.84 -1.13
CA SER A 134 4.79 -7.97 -1.46
C SER A 134 4.97 -9.19 -0.54
N SER A 135 6.12 -9.29 0.15
CA SER A 135 6.38 -10.35 1.11
C SER A 135 5.72 -10.10 2.46
N TYR A 136 5.59 -8.84 2.89
CA TYR A 136 5.00 -8.48 4.19
C TYR A 136 3.52 -8.81 4.29
N SER A 137 2.75 -8.66 3.20
CA SER A 137 1.34 -9.07 3.17
C SER A 137 1.13 -10.57 3.42
N ARG A 138 2.19 -11.38 3.29
CA ARG A 138 2.20 -12.83 3.55
C ARG A 138 3.02 -13.20 4.80
N GLY A 139 3.35 -12.23 5.65
CA GLY A 139 4.18 -12.43 6.84
C GLY A 139 5.66 -12.72 6.55
N GLY A 140 6.13 -12.50 5.33
CA GLY A 140 7.55 -12.44 4.99
C GLY A 140 8.21 -11.20 5.60
N GLY A 141 9.46 -11.31 6.06
CA GLY A 141 10.16 -10.20 6.70
C GLY A 141 9.74 -9.87 8.14
N VAL A 142 8.74 -10.57 8.70
CA VAL A 142 8.31 -10.45 10.10
C VAL A 142 8.95 -11.56 10.93
N SER A 143 9.71 -11.19 11.97
CA SER A 143 10.42 -12.17 12.81
C SER A 143 9.58 -12.65 13.99
N ASN A 144 8.73 -11.76 14.50
CA ASN A 144 7.85 -12.05 15.61
C ASN A 144 6.71 -13.01 15.22
N LYS A 145 6.63 -14.15 15.92
CA LYS A 145 5.66 -15.21 15.62
C LYS A 145 4.20 -14.78 15.83
N THR A 146 3.93 -13.97 16.87
CA THR A 146 2.57 -13.51 17.19
C THR A 146 2.07 -12.54 16.12
N ILE A 147 2.91 -11.58 15.74
CA ILE A 147 2.61 -10.61 14.67
C ILE A 147 2.48 -11.32 13.33
N LYS A 148 3.38 -12.27 13.02
CA LYS A 148 3.32 -13.04 11.77
C LYS A 148 2.01 -13.82 11.65
N ARG A 149 1.57 -14.50 12.72
CA ARG A 149 0.28 -15.19 12.75
C ARG A 149 -0.90 -14.24 12.55
N ALA A 150 -0.85 -13.04 13.14
CA ALA A 150 -1.88 -12.02 12.94
C ALA A 150 -2.06 -11.59 11.49
N LEU A 151 -0.99 -11.66 10.68
CA LEU A 151 -1.05 -11.36 9.25
C LEU A 151 -1.51 -12.56 8.41
N THR A 152 -1.13 -13.78 8.79
CA THR A 152 -1.28 -14.96 7.93
C THR A 152 -2.46 -15.86 8.26
N ASP A 153 -2.90 -15.84 9.52
CA ASP A 153 -3.96 -16.74 9.97
C ASP A 153 -5.32 -16.24 9.47
N ALA A 154 -6.28 -17.17 9.41
CA ALA A 154 -7.66 -16.85 9.05
C ALA A 154 -8.21 -15.76 9.96
N THR A 155 -8.87 -14.75 9.37
CA THR A 155 -9.46 -13.61 10.10
C THR A 155 -10.36 -14.11 11.24
N PRO A 156 -9.96 -13.93 12.51
CA PRO A 156 -10.72 -14.46 13.64
C PRO A 156 -11.96 -13.59 13.94
N ALA A 157 -12.74 -13.96 14.94
CA ALA A 157 -13.87 -13.13 15.35
C ALA A 157 -13.40 -11.74 15.84
N PRO A 158 -14.21 -10.67 15.66
CA PRO A 158 -13.80 -9.32 16.07
C PRO A 158 -13.31 -9.19 17.51
N GLU A 159 -13.93 -9.89 18.46
CA GLU A 159 -13.48 -9.92 19.86
C GLU A 159 -12.09 -10.58 20.01
N GLN A 160 -11.84 -11.66 19.27
CA GLN A 160 -10.54 -12.34 19.27
C GLN A 160 -9.42 -11.47 18.70
N VAL A 161 -9.74 -10.60 17.73
CA VAL A 161 -8.78 -9.61 17.22
C VAL A 161 -8.38 -8.63 18.32
N GLN A 162 -9.31 -8.19 19.17
CA GLN A 162 -9.00 -7.30 20.29
C GLN A 162 -8.04 -7.96 21.29
N TYR A 163 -8.27 -9.24 21.61
CA TYR A 163 -7.34 -10.01 22.44
C TYR A 163 -5.97 -10.19 21.78
N GLN A 164 -5.94 -10.38 20.46
CA GLN A 164 -4.69 -10.47 19.71
C GLN A 164 -3.91 -9.15 19.73
N SER A 165 -4.59 -8.02 19.55
CA SER A 165 -3.98 -6.68 19.68
C SER A 165 -3.41 -6.47 21.09
N ALA A 166 -4.13 -6.85 22.14
CA ALA A 166 -3.62 -6.79 23.51
C ALA A 166 -2.38 -7.69 23.72
N ALA A 167 -2.36 -8.89 23.14
CA ALA A 167 -1.22 -9.80 23.20
C ALA A 167 0.01 -9.29 22.42
N ILE A 168 -0.21 -8.59 21.30
CA ILE A 168 0.86 -7.89 20.56
C ILE A 168 1.38 -6.72 21.41
N HIS A 169 0.49 -5.94 22.02
CA HIS A 169 0.82 -4.77 22.82
C HIS A 169 1.75 -5.06 23.99
N GLY A 170 1.62 -6.22 24.64
CA GLY A 170 2.48 -6.60 25.78
C GLY A 170 3.98 -6.64 25.47
N GLN A 171 4.39 -6.58 24.20
CA GLN A 171 5.80 -6.50 23.79
C GLN A 171 6.32 -5.06 23.64
N TRP A 172 5.43 -4.08 23.66
CA TRP A 172 5.68 -2.70 23.25
C TRP A 172 5.22 -1.68 24.29
N CYS A 173 4.93 -2.10 25.51
CA CYS A 173 4.52 -1.21 26.59
C CYS A 173 5.40 0.02 26.76
N ASP A 174 4.76 1.16 26.94
CA ASP A 174 5.42 2.36 27.44
C ASP A 174 5.28 2.53 28.97
N GLU A 175 5.87 3.58 29.52
CA GLU A 175 5.83 3.89 30.95
C GLU A 175 4.41 4.16 31.46
N THR A 176 3.52 4.69 30.61
CA THR A 176 2.12 4.98 30.96
C THR A 176 1.33 3.68 31.05
N ASP A 177 1.53 2.77 30.09
CA ASP A 177 0.92 1.44 30.11
C ASP A 177 1.39 0.65 31.33
N TYR A 178 2.68 0.71 31.64
CA TYR A 178 3.24 0.01 32.79
C TYR A 178 2.76 0.59 34.12
N ALA A 179 2.57 1.91 34.22
CA ALA A 179 1.98 2.52 35.41
C ALA A 179 0.53 2.06 35.65
N ALA A 180 -0.23 1.82 34.57
CA ALA A 180 -1.62 1.40 34.66
C ALA A 180 -1.81 -0.12 34.82
N TYR A 181 -0.99 -0.92 34.12
CA TYR A 181 -1.21 -2.36 33.93
C TYR A 181 0.05 -3.20 34.21
N GLY A 182 1.10 -2.60 34.78
CA GLY A 182 2.39 -3.23 35.00
C GLY A 182 2.33 -4.52 35.82
N GLY A 183 3.09 -5.53 35.39
CA GLY A 183 3.14 -6.83 36.06
C GLY A 183 2.00 -7.78 35.70
N THR A 184 1.10 -7.36 34.79
CA THR A 184 0.10 -8.23 34.16
C THR A 184 0.58 -8.75 32.82
N ASP A 185 -0.12 -9.74 32.25
CA ASP A 185 0.16 -10.23 30.89
C ASP A 185 -0.06 -9.16 29.81
N LEU A 186 -0.88 -8.13 30.07
CA LEU A 186 -1.08 -7.00 29.16
C LEU A 186 0.15 -6.10 29.12
N CYS A 187 0.86 -5.97 30.24
CA CYS A 187 2.06 -5.16 30.32
C CYS A 187 3.10 -5.73 31.30
N PRO A 188 3.88 -6.75 30.91
CA PRO A 188 4.82 -7.41 31.81
C PRO A 188 5.97 -6.49 32.24
N SER A 189 6.46 -5.65 31.32
CA SER A 189 7.57 -4.71 31.53
C SER A 189 7.53 -3.59 30.50
N VAL A 190 8.12 -2.44 30.81
CA VAL A 190 8.39 -1.39 29.83
C VAL A 190 9.31 -1.93 28.73
N SER A 191 8.92 -1.74 27.47
CA SER A 191 9.68 -2.19 26.30
C SER A 191 10.92 -1.32 26.05
N GLN A 192 11.94 -1.87 25.39
CA GLN A 192 13.03 -1.07 24.82
C GLN A 192 12.55 -0.17 23.67
N TYR A 193 11.40 -0.51 23.09
CA TYR A 193 10.74 0.19 21.99
C TYR A 193 9.33 0.61 22.46
N PRO A 194 9.24 1.51 23.45
CA PRO A 194 7.98 1.86 24.09
C PRO A 194 6.99 2.46 23.09
N GLY A 195 5.73 2.03 23.14
CA GLY A 195 4.67 2.45 22.24
C GLY A 195 4.83 1.99 20.78
N GLY A 196 5.73 1.05 20.51
CA GLY A 196 6.08 0.60 19.16
C GLY A 196 4.89 0.17 18.30
N ASP A 197 3.84 -0.38 18.90
CA ASP A 197 2.64 -0.87 18.23
C ASP A 197 1.47 0.12 18.18
N LYS A 198 1.62 1.31 18.79
CA LYS A 198 0.54 2.31 18.87
C LYS A 198 0.95 3.72 18.43
N GLN A 199 2.24 3.95 18.16
CA GLN A 199 2.76 5.24 17.71
C GLN A 199 3.11 5.24 16.23
N LEU A 200 2.62 6.25 15.48
CA LEU A 200 2.94 6.44 14.05
C LEU A 200 4.45 6.58 13.80
N ALA A 201 5.20 7.10 14.78
CA ALA A 201 6.65 7.21 14.73
C ALA A 201 7.34 5.86 14.44
N SER A 202 6.73 4.72 14.80
CA SER A 202 7.27 3.41 14.45
C SER A 202 7.37 3.17 12.94
N LEU A 203 6.47 3.74 12.14
CA LEU A 203 6.53 3.69 10.68
C LEU A 203 7.46 4.75 10.09
N LEU A 204 7.48 5.96 10.67
CA LEU A 204 8.18 7.09 10.08
C LEU A 204 9.63 7.17 10.52
N ASP A 205 9.90 6.97 11.80
CA ASP A 205 11.19 7.24 12.44
C ASP A 205 11.84 5.97 13.02
N GLY A 206 11.14 4.84 12.92
CA GLY A 206 11.49 3.58 13.56
C GLY A 206 11.15 3.62 15.05
N ALA A 207 10.70 2.49 15.60
CA ALA A 207 10.38 2.44 17.02
C ALA A 207 11.61 2.75 17.90
N GLY A 208 11.38 3.29 19.09
CA GLY A 208 12.41 3.55 20.09
C GLY A 208 11.97 4.55 21.15
N LYS A 209 12.91 4.96 22.02
CA LYS A 209 12.61 5.86 23.14
C LYS A 209 12.21 7.27 22.65
N PRO A 210 11.38 8.00 23.40
CA PRO A 210 11.09 9.39 23.12
C PRO A 210 12.36 10.23 22.97
N GLY A 211 12.40 11.09 21.96
CA GLY A 211 13.53 11.99 21.70
C GLY A 211 14.71 11.37 20.97
N LYS A 212 14.64 10.09 20.55
CA LYS A 212 15.67 9.52 19.68
C LYS A 212 15.72 10.22 18.31
N THR A 213 16.87 10.13 17.64
CA THR A 213 16.96 10.50 16.22
C THR A 213 16.19 9.49 15.37
N PRO A 214 15.56 9.91 14.26
CA PRO A 214 14.92 8.99 13.33
C PRO A 214 15.91 8.00 12.71
N ASP A 215 15.54 6.72 12.70
CA ASP A 215 16.19 5.71 11.89
C ASP A 215 15.44 5.61 10.56
N LEU A 216 16.15 5.56 9.42
CA LEU A 216 15.51 5.34 8.11
C LEU A 216 15.72 3.91 7.62
N THR A 217 16.79 3.24 8.07
CA THR A 217 16.97 1.79 7.95
C THR A 217 16.64 1.14 9.27
N PHE A 218 15.58 0.34 9.29
CA PHE A 218 15.07 -0.27 10.50
C PHE A 218 15.82 -1.55 10.86
N THR A 219 16.05 -1.75 12.15
CA THR A 219 16.37 -3.07 12.70
C THR A 219 15.19 -4.02 12.55
N GLN A 220 15.43 -5.33 12.66
CA GLN A 220 14.33 -6.32 12.60
C GLN A 220 13.25 -6.09 13.67
N THR A 221 13.64 -5.63 14.87
CA THR A 221 12.68 -5.32 15.93
C THR A 221 11.86 -4.08 15.61
N GLN A 222 12.45 -3.07 14.98
CA GLN A 222 11.72 -1.89 14.49
C GLN A 222 10.75 -2.24 13.35
N ILE A 223 11.13 -3.15 12.46
CA ILE A 223 10.23 -3.71 11.42
C ILE A 223 9.04 -4.39 12.09
N ASP A 224 9.27 -5.26 13.07
CA ASP A 224 8.19 -5.95 13.79
C ASP A 224 7.27 -4.95 14.51
N ALA A 225 7.81 -3.90 15.15
CA ALA A 225 7.03 -2.83 15.77
C ALA A 225 6.15 -2.08 14.75
N ALA A 226 6.73 -1.73 13.60
CA ALA A 226 6.01 -1.04 12.54
C ALA A 226 4.87 -1.89 11.94
N VAL A 227 5.08 -3.20 11.82
CA VAL A 227 4.03 -4.16 11.43
C VAL A 227 2.96 -4.27 12.52
N ALA A 228 3.34 -4.32 13.81
CA ALA A 228 2.40 -4.30 14.93
C ALA A 228 1.51 -3.05 14.90
N TYR A 229 2.11 -1.87 14.67
CA TYR A 229 1.38 -0.62 14.48
C TYR A 229 0.39 -0.70 13.31
N THR A 230 0.83 -1.25 12.18
CA THR A 230 -0.02 -1.43 11.01
C THR A 230 -1.23 -2.30 11.34
N LEU A 231 -1.03 -3.42 12.04
CA LEU A 231 -2.12 -4.29 12.49
C LEU A 231 -3.09 -3.55 13.42
N ASN A 232 -2.58 -2.84 14.43
CA ASN A 232 -3.44 -2.15 15.40
C ASN A 232 -4.24 -0.99 14.79
N THR A 233 -3.73 -0.35 13.73
CA THR A 233 -4.38 0.81 13.10
C THR A 233 -5.23 0.47 11.87
N THR A 234 -5.10 -0.75 11.34
CA THR A 234 -5.84 -1.17 10.14
C THR A 234 -6.43 -2.57 10.24
N ALA A 235 -6.56 -3.16 11.43
CA ALA A 235 -7.16 -4.49 11.57
C ALA A 235 -8.40 -4.57 12.47
N PRO A 236 -9.32 -3.58 12.57
CA PRO A 236 -10.58 -3.86 13.25
C PRO A 236 -11.43 -4.79 12.37
N ALA A 237 -11.45 -6.10 12.67
CA ALA A 237 -12.22 -7.06 11.88
C ALA A 237 -13.71 -6.69 11.80
N ALA A 238 -14.27 -6.77 10.59
CA ALA A 238 -15.68 -6.55 10.33
C ALA A 238 -16.51 -7.85 10.48
N GLY A 239 -15.86 -9.01 10.38
CA GLY A 239 -16.46 -10.33 10.50
C GLY A 239 -15.38 -11.41 10.66
N ARG A 240 -15.81 -12.65 10.89
CA ARG A 240 -14.89 -13.81 10.97
C ARG A 240 -14.88 -14.57 9.66
N GLN A 241 -13.78 -15.25 9.35
CA GLN A 241 -13.79 -16.20 8.25
C GLN A 241 -14.73 -17.39 8.56
N LEU A 242 -15.44 -17.86 7.53
CA LEU A 242 -16.38 -18.98 7.64
C LEU A 242 -15.66 -20.33 7.55
N GLY A 243 -16.18 -21.32 8.29
CA GLY A 243 -15.75 -22.70 8.16
C GLY A 243 -16.24 -23.35 6.85
N LYS A 244 -15.58 -24.44 6.42
CA LYS A 244 -15.87 -25.13 5.15
C LYS A 244 -17.34 -25.58 5.00
N GLY A 245 -18.02 -25.92 6.09
CA GLY A 245 -19.43 -26.29 6.07
C GLY A 245 -20.36 -25.09 5.81
N GLU A 246 -20.07 -23.97 6.46
CA GLU A 246 -20.90 -22.77 6.43
C GLU A 246 -20.94 -22.12 5.04
N VAL A 247 -19.81 -22.13 4.33
CA VAL A 247 -19.65 -21.57 2.98
C VAL A 247 -20.48 -22.31 1.93
N LYS A 248 -20.91 -23.56 2.18
CA LYS A 248 -21.67 -24.34 1.18
C LYS A 248 -23.09 -23.81 0.96
N THR A 249 -23.65 -23.11 1.94
CA THR A 249 -24.99 -22.53 1.87
C THR A 249 -25.03 -21.27 0.99
N ALA A 250 -26.19 -20.90 0.45
CA ALA A 250 -26.34 -19.67 -0.34
C ALA A 250 -25.96 -18.43 0.49
N SER A 251 -26.41 -18.37 1.75
CA SER A 251 -26.05 -17.30 2.69
C SER A 251 -24.56 -17.27 2.99
N GLY A 252 -23.92 -18.44 3.13
CA GLY A 252 -22.48 -18.55 3.36
C GLY A 252 -21.64 -18.07 2.18
N LYS A 253 -22.05 -18.36 0.94
CA LYS A 253 -21.40 -17.82 -0.27
C LYS A 253 -21.49 -16.30 -0.34
N GLN A 254 -22.67 -15.74 -0.04
CA GLN A 254 -22.87 -14.28 -0.01
C GLN A 254 -22.03 -13.62 1.08
N TYR A 255 -22.00 -14.20 2.29
CA TYR A 255 -21.12 -13.73 3.36
C TYR A 255 -19.66 -13.75 2.95
N ALA A 256 -19.18 -14.85 2.37
CA ALA A 256 -17.81 -14.98 1.91
C ALA A 256 -17.47 -13.92 0.84
N GLY A 257 -18.39 -13.64 -0.09
CA GLY A 257 -18.21 -12.57 -1.08
C GLY A 257 -18.05 -11.18 -0.44
N MET A 258 -18.86 -10.86 0.57
CA MET A 258 -18.73 -9.59 1.31
C MET A 258 -17.42 -9.51 2.11
N MET A 259 -17.00 -10.62 2.73
CA MET A 259 -15.70 -10.69 3.40
C MET A 259 -14.54 -10.45 2.41
N THR A 260 -14.60 -11.03 1.20
CA THR A 260 -13.58 -10.79 0.17
C THR A 260 -13.53 -9.33 -0.29
N GLN A 261 -14.69 -8.68 -0.43
CA GLN A 261 -14.74 -7.25 -0.77
C GLN A 261 -14.13 -6.39 0.35
N TYR A 262 -14.48 -6.68 1.60
CA TYR A 262 -13.89 -6.04 2.77
C TYR A 262 -12.37 -6.24 2.81
N GLU A 263 -11.88 -7.48 2.68
CA GLU A 263 -10.45 -7.79 2.68
C GLU A 263 -9.68 -7.07 1.56
N GLY A 264 -10.28 -6.90 0.38
CA GLY A 264 -9.69 -6.11 -0.71
C GLY A 264 -9.52 -4.63 -0.36
N LEU A 265 -10.47 -4.03 0.36
CA LEU A 265 -10.33 -2.65 0.87
C LEU A 265 -9.28 -2.56 1.98
N MET A 266 -9.20 -3.57 2.85
CA MET A 266 -8.20 -3.61 3.92
C MET A 266 -6.79 -3.81 3.38
N ASP A 267 -6.61 -4.56 2.29
CA ASP A 267 -5.34 -4.67 1.57
C ASP A 267 -4.89 -3.31 1.03
N ALA A 268 -5.77 -2.59 0.33
CA ALA A 268 -5.50 -1.25 -0.15
C ALA A 268 -5.23 -0.25 0.99
N ALA A 269 -5.95 -0.36 2.11
CA ALA A 269 -5.75 0.50 3.29
C ALA A 269 -4.39 0.28 3.97
N ARG A 270 -3.86 -0.94 3.92
CA ARG A 270 -2.56 -1.31 4.50
C ARG A 270 -1.38 -1.01 3.60
N GLU A 271 -1.61 -0.97 2.29
CA GLU A 271 -0.58 -0.82 1.27
C GLU A 271 0.44 0.28 1.59
N PRO A 272 0.05 1.52 1.97
CA PRO A 272 1.03 2.60 2.21
C PRO A 272 1.92 2.34 3.42
N GLN A 273 1.38 1.70 4.47
CA GLN A 273 2.13 1.35 5.67
C GLN A 273 3.11 0.21 5.38
N MET A 274 2.68 -0.80 4.63
CA MET A 274 3.56 -1.89 4.20
C MET A 274 4.64 -1.41 3.23
N ALA A 275 4.32 -0.46 2.34
CA ALA A 275 5.30 0.19 1.47
C ALA A 275 6.33 0.97 2.29
N MET A 276 5.90 1.73 3.30
CA MET A 276 6.80 2.45 4.21
C MET A 276 7.75 1.51 4.96
N ILE A 277 7.24 0.39 5.49
CA ILE A 277 8.05 -0.63 6.15
C ILE A 277 9.08 -1.18 5.17
N ALA A 278 8.67 -1.59 3.98
CA ALA A 278 9.56 -2.15 2.97
C ALA A 278 10.61 -1.16 2.47
N ALA A 279 10.25 0.11 2.35
CA ALA A 279 11.18 1.18 2.01
C ALA A 279 12.16 1.50 3.14
N SER A 280 11.85 1.10 4.38
CA SER A 280 12.70 1.23 5.58
C SER A 280 13.53 -0.04 5.88
N THR A 281 13.30 -1.15 5.18
CA THR A 281 14.04 -2.41 5.35
C THR A 281 15.43 -2.33 4.70
N PRO A 282 16.48 -2.89 5.32
CA PRO A 282 17.82 -2.98 4.71
C PRO A 282 17.77 -3.53 3.28
N ASN A 283 18.45 -2.84 2.35
CA ASN A 283 18.39 -3.15 0.93
C ASN A 283 19.78 -3.43 0.35
N LYS A 284 20.04 -4.71 0.06
CA LYS A 284 21.29 -5.17 -0.55
C LYS A 284 21.68 -4.46 -1.84
N ALA A 285 20.72 -3.92 -2.60
CA ALA A 285 21.00 -3.17 -3.81
C ALA A 285 21.76 -1.85 -3.57
N THR A 286 21.78 -1.34 -2.34
CA THR A 286 22.48 -0.07 -2.02
C THR A 286 23.95 -0.27 -1.74
N ARG A 287 24.41 -1.47 -1.40
CA ARG A 287 25.77 -1.72 -0.88
C ARG A 287 26.88 -1.19 -1.78
N ASP A 288 26.85 -1.55 -3.06
CA ASP A 288 27.91 -1.16 -4.00
C ASP A 288 27.90 0.36 -4.22
N ALA A 289 26.69 0.95 -4.35
CA ALA A 289 26.52 2.39 -4.48
C ALA A 289 27.01 3.14 -3.23
N LEU A 290 26.69 2.63 -2.03
CA LEU A 290 27.17 3.19 -0.78
C LEU A 290 28.69 3.13 -0.71
N LYS A 291 29.28 1.95 -0.94
CA LYS A 291 30.73 1.76 -0.93
C LYS A 291 31.45 2.72 -1.89
N ASP A 292 30.89 2.93 -3.07
CA ASP A 292 31.45 3.89 -4.03
C ASP A 292 31.30 5.34 -3.57
N ALA A 293 30.13 5.71 -3.02
CA ALA A 293 29.90 7.06 -2.49
C ALA A 293 30.83 7.41 -1.32
N LEU A 294 31.08 6.45 -0.43
CA LEU A 294 31.93 6.59 0.75
C LEU A 294 33.42 6.76 0.45
N LYS A 295 33.86 6.57 -0.82
CA LYS A 295 35.21 6.94 -1.25
C LYS A 295 35.45 8.46 -1.19
N VAL A 296 34.38 9.26 -1.21
CA VAL A 296 34.45 10.71 -1.10
C VAL A 296 34.44 11.10 0.38
N PRO A 297 35.48 11.77 0.92
CA PRO A 297 35.57 12.07 2.35
C PRO A 297 34.40 12.86 2.92
N SER A 298 33.88 13.85 2.18
CA SER A 298 32.71 14.60 2.61
C SER A 298 31.45 13.73 2.68
N ALA A 299 31.27 12.77 1.76
CA ALA A 299 30.17 11.81 1.83
C ALA A 299 30.32 10.83 3.00
N GLN A 300 31.54 10.37 3.28
CA GLN A 300 31.84 9.54 4.46
C GLN A 300 31.48 10.27 5.75
N SER A 301 31.93 11.52 5.92
CA SER A 301 31.59 12.34 7.09
C SER A 301 30.07 12.47 7.27
N TYR A 302 29.34 12.72 6.19
CA TYR A 302 27.87 12.84 6.27
C TYR A 302 27.19 11.52 6.64
N PHE A 303 27.68 10.39 6.12
CA PHE A 303 27.21 9.07 6.52
C PHE A 303 27.49 8.81 8.01
N ASP A 304 28.69 9.15 8.47
CA ASP A 304 29.10 9.01 9.87
C ASP A 304 28.34 9.93 10.83
N ASP A 305 27.69 10.99 10.35
CA ASP A 305 26.87 11.87 11.16
C ASP A 305 25.38 11.49 11.13
N THR A 306 24.89 10.95 10.02
CA THR A 306 23.43 10.85 9.77
C THR A 306 22.90 9.44 9.57
N ALA A 307 23.76 8.46 9.29
CA ALA A 307 23.30 7.10 9.05
C ALA A 307 22.78 6.44 10.33
N SER A 308 21.70 5.67 10.19
CA SER A 308 21.14 4.85 11.27
C SER A 308 22.15 3.77 11.72
N GLU A 309 22.01 3.31 12.96
CA GLU A 309 22.90 2.27 13.49
C GLU A 309 22.84 0.98 12.65
N GLN A 310 21.64 0.62 12.17
CA GLN A 310 21.44 -0.54 11.31
C GLN A 310 22.17 -0.38 9.98
N ALA A 311 22.09 0.79 9.34
CA ALA A 311 22.81 1.08 8.10
C ALA A 311 24.32 0.96 8.27
N ARG A 312 24.88 1.53 9.35
CA ARG A 312 26.31 1.46 9.65
C ARG A 312 26.80 0.03 9.88
N SER A 313 26.04 -0.75 10.65
CA SER A 313 26.44 -2.13 11.00
C SER A 313 26.30 -3.12 9.85
N SER A 314 25.34 -2.92 8.95
CA SER A 314 25.07 -3.85 7.84
C SER A 314 25.66 -3.41 6.50
N GLU A 315 26.10 -2.15 6.39
CA GLU A 315 26.49 -1.51 5.12
C GLU A 315 25.35 -1.52 4.07
N GLU A 316 24.11 -1.72 4.51
CA GLU A 316 22.91 -1.78 3.69
C GLU A 316 21.99 -0.62 4.12
N LEU A 317 21.76 0.33 3.21
CA LEU A 317 20.75 1.37 3.40
C LEU A 317 19.39 0.81 3.01
N SER A 318 18.34 1.28 3.68
CA SER A 318 17.00 1.18 3.14
C SER A 318 16.81 2.11 1.94
N GLN A 319 15.69 1.99 1.22
CA GLN A 319 15.38 2.96 0.15
C GLN A 319 15.30 4.39 0.72
N ARG A 320 14.63 4.56 1.86
CA ARG A 320 14.45 5.88 2.47
C ARG A 320 15.76 6.49 2.91
N GLU A 321 16.65 5.68 3.49
CA GLU A 321 17.95 6.16 3.92
C GLU A 321 18.86 6.44 2.74
N PHE A 322 18.81 5.61 1.69
CA PHE A 322 19.54 5.86 0.45
C PHE A 322 19.15 7.19 -0.20
N GLU A 323 17.86 7.47 -0.33
CA GLU A 323 17.40 8.76 -0.87
C GLU A 323 17.78 9.94 0.03
N SER A 324 17.68 9.77 1.36
CA SER A 324 18.09 10.78 2.34
C SER A 324 19.60 11.07 2.28
N PHE A 325 20.40 10.02 2.15
CA PHE A 325 21.85 10.11 2.04
C PHE A 325 22.24 10.82 0.76
N GLU A 326 21.68 10.43 -0.38
CA GLU A 326 22.02 11.01 -1.68
C GLU A 326 21.69 12.50 -1.79
N VAL A 327 20.51 12.90 -1.30
CA VAL A 327 20.10 14.31 -1.31
C VAL A 327 20.81 15.10 -0.22
N GLY A 328 20.91 14.53 0.98
CA GLY A 328 21.48 15.18 2.15
C GLY A 328 22.98 15.43 2.04
N ARG A 329 23.75 14.47 1.52
CA ARG A 329 25.21 14.62 1.38
C ARG A 329 25.63 15.76 0.45
N ARG A 330 24.70 16.28 -0.37
CA ARG A 330 24.91 17.38 -1.33
C ARG A 330 24.30 18.72 -0.88
N TYR A 331 23.34 18.70 0.04
CA TYR A 331 22.67 19.91 0.53
C TYR A 331 22.99 20.24 1.99
N ALA A 332 22.84 19.27 2.89
CA ALA A 332 22.96 19.46 4.34
C ALA A 332 24.39 19.22 4.88
N ASN A 333 25.32 18.79 4.01
CA ASN A 333 26.68 18.47 4.39
C ASN A 333 27.61 19.69 4.29
N THR A 334 28.09 20.17 5.43
CA THR A 334 29.00 21.32 5.51
C THR A 334 30.35 21.05 4.85
N ALA A 335 30.85 19.81 4.90
CA ALA A 335 32.08 19.42 4.23
C ALA A 335 31.92 19.52 2.71
N TYR A 336 30.82 19.00 2.16
CA TYR A 336 30.50 19.14 0.73
C TYR A 336 30.36 20.60 0.31
N LEU A 337 29.69 21.44 1.11
CA LEU A 337 29.54 22.87 0.80
C LEU A 337 30.89 23.61 0.81
N SER A 338 31.82 23.18 1.65
CA SER A 338 33.19 23.69 1.69
C SER A 338 33.97 23.27 0.44
N ASP A 339 33.88 22.00 0.06
CA ASP A 339 34.47 21.46 -1.17
C ASP A 339 33.93 22.24 -2.40
N LEU A 340 32.61 22.43 -2.45
CA LEU A 340 31.94 23.19 -3.51
C LEU A 340 32.42 24.64 -3.58
N GLN A 341 32.62 25.29 -2.42
CA GLN A 341 33.12 26.67 -2.35
C GLN A 341 34.56 26.81 -2.84
N GLN A 342 35.37 25.77 -2.67
CA GLN A 342 36.77 25.72 -3.09
C GLN A 342 36.95 25.33 -4.56
N MET A 343 35.89 24.86 -5.24
CA MET A 343 35.96 24.57 -6.67
C MET A 343 36.35 25.81 -7.47
N GLU A 344 37.36 25.68 -8.34
CA GLU A 344 37.69 26.71 -9.33
C GLU A 344 36.56 26.81 -10.37
N GLY A 345 36.24 28.03 -10.82
CA GLY A 345 35.20 28.27 -11.83
C GLY A 345 34.18 29.36 -11.47
N ASP A 346 33.17 29.52 -12.33
CA ASP A 346 32.14 30.56 -12.25
C ASP A 346 31.29 30.46 -10.97
N ASN A 347 31.15 31.58 -10.26
CA ASN A 347 30.26 31.71 -9.10
C ASN A 347 28.82 31.32 -9.45
N LEU A 348 28.39 31.58 -10.69
CA LEU A 348 27.05 31.26 -11.15
C LEU A 348 26.77 29.75 -11.13
N ILE A 349 27.74 28.91 -11.50
CA ILE A 349 27.55 27.45 -11.52
C ILE A 349 27.52 26.87 -10.10
N ARG A 350 28.35 27.37 -9.18
CA ARG A 350 28.27 26.96 -7.77
C ARG A 350 26.91 27.30 -7.18
N GLU A 351 26.39 28.49 -7.48
CA GLU A 351 25.06 28.88 -7.02
C GLU A 351 23.96 28.02 -7.67
N GLN A 352 24.08 27.71 -8.96
CA GLN A 352 23.15 26.79 -9.63
C GLN A 352 23.12 25.41 -8.97
N ILE A 353 24.28 24.83 -8.63
CA ILE A 353 24.37 23.55 -7.92
C ILE A 353 23.69 23.63 -6.54
N ARG A 354 23.91 24.73 -5.79
CA ARG A 354 23.25 24.93 -4.49
C ARG A 354 21.74 24.99 -4.61
N VAL A 355 21.22 25.76 -5.58
CA VAL A 355 19.77 25.87 -5.79
C VAL A 355 19.19 24.53 -6.24
N GLN A 356 19.88 23.77 -7.10
CA GLN A 356 19.44 22.44 -7.51
C GLN A 356 19.40 21.46 -6.32
N ASN A 357 20.44 21.46 -5.47
CA ASN A 357 20.50 20.61 -4.28
C ASN A 357 19.41 20.97 -3.26
N LEU A 358 19.14 22.27 -3.07
CA LEU A 358 18.00 22.74 -2.27
C LEU A 358 16.66 22.24 -2.84
N GLY A 359 16.46 22.34 -4.15
CA GLY A 359 15.27 21.84 -4.83
C GLY A 359 15.06 20.34 -4.60
N ASN A 360 16.12 19.53 -4.70
CA ASN A 360 16.06 18.10 -4.43
C ASN A 360 15.74 17.79 -2.95
N TRP A 361 16.29 18.57 -2.01
CA TRP A 361 15.98 18.46 -0.58
C TRP A 361 14.51 18.75 -0.28
N LEU A 362 13.96 19.82 -0.86
CA LEU A 362 12.54 20.16 -0.73
C LEU A 362 11.62 19.13 -1.39
N ALA A 363 12.03 18.55 -2.53
CA ALA A 363 11.30 17.48 -3.20
C ALA A 363 11.26 16.21 -2.34
N LEU A 364 12.37 15.84 -1.69
CA LEU A 364 12.40 14.71 -0.76
C LEU A 364 11.53 14.95 0.47
N ALA A 365 11.55 16.16 1.04
CA ALA A 365 10.65 16.52 2.14
C ALA A 365 9.18 16.42 1.72
N SER A 366 8.84 16.91 0.53
CA SER A 366 7.48 16.82 -0.03
C SER A 366 7.05 15.36 -0.24
N LYS A 367 7.95 14.50 -0.74
CA LYS A 367 7.70 13.06 -0.85
C LYS A 367 7.36 12.43 0.51
N ARG A 368 8.09 12.76 1.56
CA ARG A 368 7.84 12.23 2.92
C ARG A 368 6.49 12.65 3.48
N GLU A 369 6.08 13.90 3.25
CA GLU A 369 4.75 14.37 3.65
C GLU A 369 3.63 13.66 2.86
N LEU A 370 3.84 13.39 1.56
CA LEU A 370 2.92 12.58 0.76
C LEU A 370 2.79 11.15 1.29
N GLU A 371 3.91 10.50 1.61
CA GLU A 371 3.90 9.14 2.18
C GLU A 371 3.17 9.09 3.53
N LYS A 372 3.41 10.07 4.40
CA LYS A 372 2.67 10.21 5.66
C LYS A 372 1.17 10.42 5.42
N ASN A 373 0.80 11.25 4.45
CA ASN A 373 -0.60 11.48 4.10
C ASN A 373 -1.27 10.20 3.56
N ASN A 374 -0.57 9.42 2.73
CA ASN A 374 -1.07 8.15 2.21
C ASN A 374 -1.32 7.14 3.34
N ILE A 375 -0.43 7.09 4.35
CA ILE A 375 -0.62 6.26 5.55
C ILE A 375 -1.92 6.64 6.28
N LEU A 376 -2.11 7.93 6.56
CA LEU A 376 -3.32 8.42 7.26
C LEU A 376 -4.59 8.15 6.44
N THR A 377 -4.53 8.35 5.12
CA THR A 377 -5.64 8.06 4.21
C THR A 377 -5.98 6.57 4.18
N GLY A 378 -4.97 5.70 4.21
CA GLY A 378 -5.15 4.25 4.34
C GLY A 378 -5.85 3.88 5.66
N GLN A 379 -5.46 4.50 6.78
CA GLN A 379 -6.13 4.28 8.07
C GLN A 379 -7.60 4.74 8.05
N VAL A 380 -7.91 5.87 7.41
CA VAL A 380 -9.29 6.33 7.22
C VAL A 380 -10.08 5.34 6.35
N LEU A 381 -9.50 4.84 5.25
CA LEU A 381 -10.13 3.83 4.41
C LEU A 381 -10.46 2.56 5.20
N ALA A 382 -9.55 2.09 6.05
CA ALA A 382 -9.79 0.95 6.93
C ALA A 382 -10.99 1.19 7.86
N LEU A 383 -11.08 2.36 8.51
CA LEU A 383 -12.20 2.72 9.37
C LEU A 383 -13.54 2.71 8.61
N LEU A 384 -13.58 3.36 7.44
CA LEU A 384 -14.79 3.44 6.61
C LEU A 384 -15.23 2.06 6.11
N ALA A 385 -14.29 1.23 5.65
CA ALA A 385 -14.58 -0.13 5.23
C ALA A 385 -15.17 -0.95 6.38
N THR A 386 -14.57 -0.85 7.58
CA THR A 386 -15.06 -1.55 8.75
C THR A 386 -16.45 -1.07 9.18
N GLU A 387 -16.71 0.24 9.22
CA GLU A 387 -18.03 0.80 9.54
C GLU A 387 -19.11 0.34 8.54
N HIS A 388 -18.76 0.29 7.25
CA HIS A 388 -19.67 -0.13 6.20
C HIS A 388 -20.00 -1.63 6.26
N TYR A 389 -18.98 -2.48 6.37
CA TYR A 389 -19.16 -3.94 6.24
C TYR A 389 -19.57 -4.63 7.54
N ARG A 390 -19.15 -4.14 8.72
CA ARG A 390 -19.43 -4.80 10.01
C ARG A 390 -20.93 -5.07 10.25
N PRO A 391 -21.86 -4.10 10.12
CA PRO A 391 -23.27 -4.38 10.37
C PRO A 391 -23.86 -5.37 9.36
N GLN A 392 -23.44 -5.28 8.09
CA GLN A 392 -23.94 -6.16 7.04
C GLN A 392 -23.44 -7.60 7.23
N LEU A 393 -22.17 -7.78 7.58
CA LEU A 393 -21.59 -9.07 7.92
C LEU A 393 -22.24 -9.66 9.17
N ALA A 394 -22.48 -8.86 10.22
CA ALA A 394 -23.20 -9.32 11.41
C ALA A 394 -24.60 -9.82 11.07
N ALA A 395 -25.39 -9.06 10.30
CA ALA A 395 -26.73 -9.46 9.86
C ALA A 395 -26.69 -10.73 9.00
N LYS A 396 -25.69 -10.84 8.11
CA LYS A 396 -25.55 -12.00 7.23
C LYS A 396 -25.11 -13.25 7.99
N MET A 397 -24.29 -13.10 9.03
CA MET A 397 -23.84 -14.18 9.89
C MET A 397 -25.01 -14.90 10.58
N GLU A 398 -26.04 -14.17 11.01
CA GLU A 398 -27.24 -14.77 11.61
C GLU A 398 -27.99 -15.68 10.62
N GLN A 399 -28.03 -15.29 9.33
CA GLN A 399 -28.61 -16.13 8.28
C GLN A 399 -27.76 -17.37 7.99
N VAL A 400 -26.43 -17.26 8.09
CA VAL A 400 -25.52 -18.40 7.95
C VAL A 400 -25.76 -19.41 9.08
N LYS A 401 -25.88 -18.94 10.33
CA LYS A 401 -26.19 -19.80 11.49
C LYS A 401 -27.52 -20.52 11.32
N ALA A 402 -28.57 -19.79 10.91
CA ALA A 402 -29.90 -20.37 10.70
C ALA A 402 -29.94 -21.40 9.55
N GLY A 403 -29.12 -21.21 8.51
CA GLY A 403 -29.01 -22.14 7.38
C GLY A 403 -28.24 -23.42 7.68
N ASN A 404 -27.36 -23.43 8.69
CA ASN A 404 -26.61 -24.62 9.12
C ASN A 404 -27.34 -25.47 10.17
N ALA A 405 -28.43 -24.97 10.74
CA ALA A 405 -29.25 -25.68 11.74
C ALA A 405 -30.32 -26.61 11.09
N ARG A 406 -30.32 -26.74 9.77
CA ARG A 406 -31.14 -27.67 8.97
C ARG A 406 -30.21 -28.63 8.24
#